data_AF-A0A8C0CML5-F1
#
_entry.id   AF-A0A8C0CML5-F1
#
_cell.length_a   1.000
_cell.length_b   1.000
_cell.length_c   1.000
_cell.angle_alpha   90.00
_cell.angle_beta   90.00
_cell.angle_gamma   90.00
#
_symmetry.space_group_name_H-M   'P 1'
#
loop_
_entity.id
_entity.type
_entity.pdbx_description
1 polymer ?
#
loop_
_entity_poly.entity_id
_entity_poly.type
_entity_poly.pdbx_seq_one_letter_code
_entity_poly.pdbx_strand_id
1 'polypeptide(L)'
;LGQAKEAEGGIQKWKKEKEEKEKEEEEAAAAVWVGEEALRKARAEGPVESKLELHPLLNRWALWFFKNDCSRAWQDNLHLVTKFDTVEDFWAMYNNIQLASKLSSGCDYALFKDGIEPMWEDSRNRRGGRWLVSLAKQQRHSELDHLWLETLLCLIGESFEEHSREVCGAVINIRTKGDKIAVWTRETENQEGVLRIGRVYKERLGLSTKTIIGYQAHADTAAKSNSLAKNKFVV
;
A
#
# COMPACT_ATOMS: atom_id res chain seq x y z
N LEU A 1 -49.18 66.57 -42.75
CA LEU A 1 -47.77 66.41 -42.33
C LEU A 1 -47.54 65.28 -41.29
N GLY A 2 -48.57 64.64 -40.74
CA GLY A 2 -48.42 63.56 -39.73
C GLY A 2 -48.19 62.14 -40.27
N GLN A 3 -48.66 61.80 -41.48
CA GLN A 3 -48.63 60.40 -41.98
C GLN A 3 -47.29 59.97 -42.60
N ALA A 4 -46.44 60.89 -43.07
CA ALA A 4 -45.14 60.54 -43.67
C ALA A 4 -44.07 60.18 -42.62
N LYS A 5 -44.14 60.78 -41.42
CA LYS A 5 -43.18 60.52 -40.33
C LYS A 5 -43.38 59.16 -39.64
N GLU A 6 -44.62 58.66 -39.59
CA GLU A 6 -44.90 57.30 -39.07
C GLU A 6 -44.40 56.20 -40.00
N ALA A 7 -44.46 56.42 -41.32
CA ALA A 7 -43.97 55.46 -42.32
C ALA A 7 -42.44 55.30 -42.29
N GLU A 8 -41.69 56.39 -42.13
CA GLU A 8 -40.22 56.36 -42.04
C GLU A 8 -39.73 55.65 -40.76
N GLY A 9 -40.41 55.89 -39.62
CA GLY A 9 -40.12 55.20 -38.35
C GLY A 9 -40.37 53.70 -38.41
N GLY A 10 -41.40 53.27 -39.16
CA GLY A 10 -41.65 51.86 -39.45
C GLY A 10 -40.50 51.22 -40.23
N ILE A 11 -40.06 51.83 -41.33
CA ILE A 11 -39.01 51.27 -42.19
C ILE A 11 -37.67 51.12 -41.45
N GLN A 12 -37.32 52.07 -40.57
CA GLN A 12 -36.11 51.97 -39.74
C GLN A 12 -36.20 50.85 -38.69
N LYS A 13 -37.37 50.65 -38.08
CA LYS A 13 -37.60 49.55 -37.14
C LYS A 13 -37.47 48.18 -37.82
N TRP A 14 -38.08 48.01 -39.00
CA TRP A 14 -38.01 46.78 -39.78
C TRP A 14 -36.59 46.44 -40.23
N LYS A 15 -35.78 47.45 -40.61
CA LYS A 15 -34.37 47.24 -40.97
C LYS A 15 -33.54 46.76 -39.77
N LYS A 16 -33.75 47.36 -38.61
CA LYS A 16 -33.04 46.98 -37.37
C LYS A 16 -33.40 45.56 -36.91
N GLU A 17 -34.69 45.22 -36.93
CA GLU A 17 -35.14 43.86 -36.60
C GLU A 17 -34.58 42.81 -37.57
N LYS A 18 -34.42 43.16 -38.85
CA LYS A 18 -33.81 42.28 -39.85
C LYS A 18 -32.31 42.06 -39.58
N GLU A 19 -31.57 43.12 -39.26
CA GLU A 19 -30.14 43.02 -38.91
C GLU A 19 -29.90 42.25 -37.61
N GLU A 20 -30.77 42.42 -36.60
CA GLU A 20 -30.69 41.65 -35.34
C GLU A 20 -30.94 40.16 -35.60
N LYS A 21 -31.92 39.84 -36.47
CA LYS A 21 -32.23 38.46 -36.83
C LYS A 21 -31.13 37.78 -37.66
N GLU A 22 -30.51 38.52 -38.59
CA GLU A 22 -29.36 38.03 -39.36
C GLU A 22 -28.15 37.74 -38.45
N LYS A 23 -27.92 38.56 -37.42
CA LYS A 23 -26.87 38.30 -36.42
C LYS A 23 -27.14 37.07 -35.55
N GLU A 24 -28.39 36.89 -35.11
CA GLU A 24 -28.77 35.69 -34.34
C GLU A 24 -28.60 34.40 -35.16
N GLU A 25 -28.94 34.43 -36.45
CA GLU A 25 -28.74 33.29 -37.35
C GLU A 25 -27.24 32.99 -37.58
N GLU A 26 -26.39 34.01 -37.67
CA GLU A 26 -24.94 33.85 -37.83
C GLU A 26 -24.27 33.30 -36.56
N GLU A 27 -24.67 33.78 -35.37
CA GLU A 27 -24.20 33.24 -34.09
C GLU A 27 -24.65 31.79 -33.87
N ALA A 28 -25.90 31.45 -34.24
CA ALA A 28 -26.40 30.08 -34.18
C ALA A 28 -25.62 29.14 -35.12
N ALA A 29 -25.32 29.58 -36.35
CA ALA A 29 -24.53 28.81 -37.31
C ALA A 29 -23.09 28.58 -36.81
N ALA A 30 -22.47 29.59 -36.19
CA ALA A 30 -21.14 29.47 -35.60
C ALA A 30 -21.13 28.47 -34.42
N ALA A 31 -22.14 28.51 -33.56
CA ALA A 31 -22.27 27.58 -32.44
C ALA A 31 -22.44 26.12 -32.92
N VAL A 32 -23.22 25.89 -33.98
CA VAL A 32 -23.39 24.57 -34.60
C VAL A 32 -22.07 24.07 -35.18
N TRP A 33 -21.35 24.91 -35.92
CA TRP A 33 -20.07 24.55 -36.53
C TRP A 33 -19.00 24.20 -35.48
N VAL A 34 -18.90 24.97 -34.40
CA VAL A 34 -18.01 24.69 -33.26
C VAL A 34 -18.39 23.36 -32.58
N GLY A 35 -19.69 23.10 -32.42
CA GLY A 35 -20.19 21.83 -31.87
C GLY A 35 -19.83 20.62 -32.74
N GLU A 36 -19.94 20.74 -34.06
CA GLU A 36 -19.59 19.68 -35.01
C GLU A 36 -18.08 19.41 -35.07
N GLU A 37 -17.24 20.45 -34.98
CA GLU A 37 -15.78 20.29 -34.88
C GLU A 37 -15.37 19.61 -33.56
N ALA A 38 -15.97 20.00 -32.44
CA ALA A 38 -15.72 19.36 -31.14
C ALA A 38 -16.12 17.87 -31.16
N LEU A 39 -17.26 17.54 -31.78
CA LEU A 39 -17.72 16.16 -31.91
C LEU A 39 -16.83 15.34 -32.87
N ARG A 40 -16.35 15.94 -33.96
CA ARG A 40 -15.40 15.31 -34.88
C ARG A 40 -14.06 15.04 -34.21
N LYS A 41 -13.57 15.96 -33.38
CA LYS A 41 -12.33 15.80 -32.62
C LYS A 41 -12.46 14.68 -31.58
N ALA A 42 -13.56 14.67 -30.83
CA ALA A 42 -13.86 13.60 -29.86
C ALA A 42 -14.07 12.22 -30.50
N ARG A 43 -14.48 12.17 -31.78
CA ARG A 43 -14.64 10.91 -32.52
C ARG A 43 -13.36 10.44 -33.22
N ALA A 44 -12.46 11.37 -33.54
CA ALA A 44 -11.13 11.07 -34.09
C ALA A 44 -10.15 10.61 -33.00
N GLU A 45 -10.29 11.14 -31.80
CA GLU A 45 -9.68 10.64 -30.58
C GLU A 45 -10.50 9.44 -30.10
N GLY A 46 -10.27 8.25 -30.68
CA GLY A 46 -10.83 7.00 -30.15
C GLY A 46 -10.50 6.83 -28.65
N PRO A 47 -11.10 5.85 -27.94
CA PRO A 47 -10.75 5.61 -26.54
C PRO A 47 -9.23 5.45 -26.46
N VAL A 48 -8.57 6.40 -25.78
CA VAL A 48 -7.16 6.25 -25.46
C VAL A 48 -7.14 5.07 -24.50
N GLU A 49 -6.84 3.89 -25.04
CA GLU A 49 -6.53 2.71 -24.24
C GLU A 49 -5.17 3.01 -23.59
N SER A 50 -5.21 3.80 -22.52
CA SER A 50 -4.08 4.01 -21.65
C SER A 50 -3.78 2.62 -21.09
N LYS A 51 -2.74 1.98 -21.61
CA LYS A 51 -2.09 0.90 -20.87
C LYS A 51 -1.85 1.46 -19.48
N LEU A 52 -2.55 0.91 -18.49
CA LEU A 52 -2.30 1.23 -17.09
C LEU A 52 -0.84 0.83 -16.84
N GLU A 53 0.05 1.82 -16.84
CA GLU A 53 1.45 1.61 -16.48
C GLU A 53 1.46 1.31 -14.98
N LEU A 54 1.57 0.03 -14.65
CA LEU A 54 1.73 -0.42 -13.28
C LEU A 54 3.11 0.00 -12.77
N HIS A 55 3.21 0.24 -11.47
CA HIS A 55 4.46 0.64 -10.83
C HIS A 55 5.16 -0.60 -10.26
N PRO A 56 6.22 -1.12 -10.90
CA PRO A 56 6.89 -2.32 -10.43
C PRO A 56 7.62 -2.08 -9.11
N LEU A 57 7.55 -3.06 -8.22
CA LEU A 57 8.35 -3.14 -7.00
C LEU A 57 9.72 -3.73 -7.32
N LEU A 58 10.72 -3.42 -6.48
CA LEU A 58 12.08 -3.98 -6.64
C LEU A 58 12.10 -5.51 -6.50
N ASN A 59 11.28 -6.02 -5.59
CA ASN A 59 11.16 -7.45 -5.31
C ASN A 59 9.70 -7.88 -5.49
N ARG A 60 9.51 -9.12 -5.91
CA ARG A 60 8.24 -9.82 -5.78
C ARG A 60 8.05 -10.27 -4.35
N TRP A 61 6.83 -10.12 -3.83
CA TRP A 61 6.47 -10.48 -2.46
C TRP A 61 5.38 -11.53 -2.44
N ALA A 62 5.37 -12.34 -1.38
CA ALA A 62 4.40 -13.39 -1.10
C ALA A 62 3.75 -13.11 0.26
N LEU A 63 2.42 -12.95 0.26
CA LEU A 63 1.62 -12.87 1.48
C LEU A 63 1.21 -14.28 1.90
N TRP A 64 1.44 -14.58 3.17
CA TRP A 64 1.06 -15.82 3.82
C TRP A 64 0.11 -15.55 4.97
N PHE A 65 -0.78 -16.50 5.22
CA PHE A 65 -1.69 -16.51 6.35
C PHE A 65 -1.48 -17.79 7.15
N PHE A 66 -1.35 -17.63 8.47
CA PHE A 66 -1.29 -18.75 9.39
C PHE A 66 -2.51 -18.69 10.31
N LYS A 67 -3.14 -19.84 10.53
CA LYS A 67 -4.20 -20.00 11.53
C LYS A 67 -3.87 -21.19 12.42
N ASN A 68 -3.63 -20.94 13.69
CA ASN A 68 -3.30 -22.01 14.62
C ASN A 68 -4.47 -23.00 14.78
N ASP A 69 -4.32 -24.18 14.20
CA ASP A 69 -5.15 -25.36 14.45
C ASP A 69 -4.29 -26.41 15.16
N CYS A 70 -4.60 -26.67 16.43
CA CYS A 70 -3.82 -27.60 17.25
C CYS A 70 -3.94 -29.06 16.81
N SER A 71 -4.87 -29.39 15.92
CA SER A 71 -5.02 -30.74 15.36
C SER A 71 -4.07 -31.02 14.20
N ARG A 72 -3.40 -29.99 13.65
CA ARG A 72 -2.55 -30.07 12.46
C ARG A 72 -1.10 -29.74 12.81
N ALA A 73 -0.16 -30.22 11.99
CA ALA A 73 1.22 -29.78 12.11
C ALA A 73 1.31 -28.28 11.81
N TRP A 74 2.29 -27.59 12.41
CA TRP A 74 2.42 -26.14 12.27
C TRP A 74 2.54 -25.71 10.80
N GLN A 75 3.33 -26.45 10.01
CA GLN A 75 3.56 -26.15 8.59
C GLN A 75 2.26 -26.24 7.78
N ASP A 76 1.36 -27.17 8.12
CA ASP A 76 0.09 -27.34 7.42
C ASP A 76 -0.89 -26.19 7.65
N ASN A 77 -0.69 -25.43 8.74
CA ASN A 77 -1.50 -24.26 9.10
C ASN A 77 -1.05 -22.98 8.39
N LEU A 78 0.08 -23.02 7.68
CA LEU A 78 0.62 -21.91 6.92
C LEU A 78 0.18 -22.01 5.47
N HIS A 79 -0.48 -20.97 4.96
CA HIS A 79 -1.03 -20.94 3.62
C HIS A 79 -0.54 -19.72 2.85
N LEU A 80 -0.04 -19.94 1.64
CA LEU A 80 0.22 -18.86 0.68
C LEU A 80 -1.12 -18.27 0.24
N VAL A 81 -1.29 -16.96 0.42
CA VAL A 81 -2.51 -16.24 0.02
C VAL A 81 -2.37 -15.73 -1.41
N THR A 82 -1.32 -14.95 -1.68
CA THR A 82 -1.08 -14.37 -3.01
C THR A 82 0.38 -13.91 -3.15
N LYS A 83 0.79 -13.64 -4.38
CA LYS A 83 2.07 -13.02 -4.73
C LYS A 83 1.83 -11.79 -5.59
N PHE A 84 2.65 -10.75 -5.42
CA PHE A 84 2.55 -9.50 -6.17
C PHE A 84 3.93 -8.87 -6.36
N ASP A 85 4.09 -8.11 -7.43
CA ASP A 85 5.32 -7.39 -7.79
C ASP A 85 5.05 -5.96 -8.28
N THR A 86 3.83 -5.44 -8.07
CA THR A 86 3.47 -4.05 -8.38
C THR A 86 2.84 -3.35 -7.17
N VAL A 87 2.89 -2.01 -7.16
CA VAL A 87 2.26 -1.19 -6.12
C VAL A 87 0.74 -1.33 -6.16
N GLU A 88 0.15 -1.43 -7.35
CA GLU A 88 -1.29 -1.61 -7.55
C GLU A 88 -1.75 -2.94 -6.97
N ASP A 89 -1.03 -4.03 -7.25
CA ASP A 89 -1.37 -5.34 -6.72
C ASP A 89 -1.21 -5.40 -5.20
N PHE A 90 -0.22 -4.71 -4.64
CA PHE A 90 -0.07 -4.56 -3.19
C PHE A 90 -1.31 -3.91 -2.58
N TRP A 91 -1.77 -2.77 -3.11
CA TRP A 91 -2.93 -2.08 -2.57
C TRP A 91 -4.24 -2.83 -2.85
N ALA A 92 -4.36 -3.48 -4.00
CA ALA A 92 -5.48 -4.35 -4.30
C ALA A 92 -5.56 -5.50 -3.29
N MET A 93 -4.43 -6.13 -2.98
CA MET A 93 -4.36 -7.15 -1.93
C MET A 93 -4.71 -6.57 -0.57
N TYR A 94 -4.03 -5.50 -0.12
CA TYR A 94 -4.18 -4.95 1.23
C TYR A 94 -5.62 -4.49 1.52
N ASN A 95 -6.27 -3.89 0.52
CA ASN A 95 -7.65 -3.40 0.65
C ASN A 95 -8.72 -4.50 0.64
N ASN A 96 -8.38 -5.72 0.20
CA ASN A 96 -9.31 -6.85 0.10
C ASN A 96 -9.07 -7.94 1.14
N ILE A 97 -8.05 -7.81 2.00
CA ILE A 97 -7.84 -8.70 3.14
C ILE A 97 -8.40 -8.11 4.44
N GLN A 98 -8.67 -9.00 5.40
CA GLN A 98 -9.07 -8.57 6.73
C GLN A 98 -7.89 -7.90 7.45
N LEU A 99 -8.13 -6.72 8.05
CA LEU A 99 -7.15 -6.02 8.89
C LEU A 99 -6.65 -6.91 10.04
N ALA A 100 -5.38 -6.75 10.40
CA ALA A 100 -4.72 -7.58 11.40
C ALA A 100 -5.41 -7.48 12.78
N SER A 101 -5.87 -6.29 13.18
CA SER A 101 -6.61 -6.06 14.43
C SER A 101 -7.94 -6.81 14.51
N LYS A 102 -8.51 -7.19 13.36
CA LYS A 102 -9.79 -7.89 13.27
C LYS A 102 -9.64 -9.41 13.22
N LEU A 103 -8.43 -9.95 13.11
CA LEU A 103 -8.21 -11.40 13.08
C LEU A 103 -8.45 -12.03 14.46
N SER A 104 -8.81 -13.32 14.45
CA SER A 104 -8.87 -14.11 15.68
C SER A 104 -7.47 -14.33 16.29
N SER A 105 -7.42 -14.42 17.62
CA SER A 105 -6.19 -14.81 18.33
C SER A 105 -5.68 -16.17 17.84
N GLY A 106 -4.37 -16.27 17.60
CA GLY A 106 -3.73 -17.44 16.99
C GLY A 106 -3.57 -17.35 15.47
N CYS A 107 -4.03 -16.27 14.83
CA CYS A 107 -3.74 -16.00 13.43
C CYS A 107 -2.51 -15.12 13.26
N ASP A 108 -1.82 -15.29 12.14
CA ASP A 108 -0.68 -14.47 11.71
C ASP A 108 -0.82 -14.09 10.22
N TYR A 109 -0.29 -12.92 9.86
CA TYR A 109 0.11 -12.65 8.49
C TYR A 109 1.62 -12.59 8.40
N ALA A 110 2.15 -12.98 7.25
CA ALA A 110 3.56 -12.82 6.93
C ALA A 110 3.73 -12.35 5.49
N LEU A 111 4.50 -11.29 5.28
CA LEU A 111 4.90 -10.83 3.95
C LEU A 111 6.39 -11.09 3.77
N PHE A 112 6.76 -11.98 2.85
CA PHE A 112 8.15 -12.36 2.60
C PHE A 112 8.49 -12.19 1.12
N LYS A 113 9.76 -11.95 0.80
CA LYS A 113 10.22 -11.96 -0.59
C LYS A 113 9.92 -13.31 -1.23
N ASP A 114 9.58 -13.30 -2.51
CA ASP A 114 9.25 -14.53 -3.24
C ASP A 114 10.41 -15.53 -3.17
N GLY A 115 10.07 -16.80 -2.92
CA GLY A 115 11.04 -17.87 -2.70
C GLY A 115 11.63 -17.94 -1.28
N ILE A 116 11.15 -17.14 -0.33
CA ILE A 116 11.49 -17.26 1.10
C ILE A 116 10.22 -17.62 1.88
N GLU A 117 10.23 -18.77 2.55
CA GLU A 117 9.13 -19.18 3.40
C GLU A 117 9.23 -18.51 4.79
N PRO A 118 8.11 -18.12 5.42
CA PRO A 118 8.10 -17.44 6.72
C PRO A 118 8.34 -18.41 7.89
N MET A 119 9.39 -19.23 7.78
CA MET A 119 9.79 -20.22 8.77
C MET A 119 11.30 -20.16 8.99
N TRP A 120 11.74 -20.56 10.18
CA TRP A 120 13.15 -20.44 10.60
C TRP A 120 14.02 -21.53 9.95
N GLU A 121 13.40 -22.60 9.47
CA GLU A 121 14.01 -23.70 8.72
C GLU A 121 14.45 -23.28 7.31
N ASP A 122 13.83 -22.23 6.74
CA ASP A 122 14.20 -21.70 5.43
C ASP A 122 15.70 -21.32 5.43
N SER A 123 16.40 -21.71 4.36
CA SER A 123 17.83 -21.47 4.19
C SER A 123 18.25 -20.00 4.35
N ARG A 124 17.36 -19.06 4.01
CA ARG A 124 17.56 -17.60 4.14
C ARG A 124 17.28 -17.08 5.55
N ASN A 125 16.51 -17.81 6.36
CA ASN A 125 16.14 -17.39 7.72
C ASN A 125 16.94 -18.10 8.81
N ARG A 126 17.46 -19.32 8.58
CA ARG A 126 18.08 -20.15 9.63
C ARG A 126 19.25 -19.52 10.40
N ARG A 127 20.03 -18.64 9.75
CA ARG A 127 21.13 -17.86 10.39
C ARG A 127 20.70 -16.44 10.77
N GLY A 128 19.46 -16.11 10.46
CA GLY A 128 18.85 -14.83 10.65
C GLY A 128 18.32 -14.60 12.05
N GLY A 129 17.51 -13.56 12.15
CA GLY A 129 16.85 -13.14 13.38
C GLY A 129 15.78 -12.11 13.06
N ARG A 130 15.23 -11.48 14.09
CA ARG A 130 14.12 -10.53 13.91
C ARG A 130 14.20 -9.34 14.84
N TRP A 131 13.88 -8.15 14.32
CA TRP A 131 13.52 -7.00 15.13
C TRP A 131 12.10 -7.14 15.62
N LEU A 132 11.87 -7.12 16.93
CA LEU A 132 10.57 -7.39 17.54
C LEU A 132 9.98 -6.14 18.18
N VAL A 133 8.79 -5.76 17.70
CA VAL A 133 7.90 -4.78 18.32
C VAL A 133 6.78 -5.54 19.02
N SER A 134 6.61 -5.32 20.32
CA SER A 134 5.53 -5.93 21.10
C SER A 134 4.49 -4.88 21.46
N LEU A 135 3.22 -5.18 21.19
CA LEU A 135 2.09 -4.34 21.53
C LEU A 135 1.28 -5.00 22.64
N ALA A 136 0.93 -4.22 23.64
CA ALA A 136 -0.01 -4.67 24.66
C ALA A 136 -1.44 -4.71 24.09
N LYS A 137 -2.30 -5.58 24.64
CA LYS A 137 -3.64 -5.86 24.10
C LYS A 137 -4.48 -4.61 23.84
N GLN A 138 -4.39 -3.60 24.70
CA GLN A 138 -5.12 -2.33 24.57
C GLN A 138 -4.71 -1.49 23.35
N GLN A 139 -3.50 -1.70 22.82
CA GLN A 139 -2.99 -0.99 21.64
C GLN A 139 -3.48 -1.62 20.33
N ARG A 140 -4.14 -2.79 20.37
CA ARG A 140 -4.60 -3.50 19.16
C ARG A 140 -5.47 -2.64 18.26
N HIS A 141 -6.39 -1.89 18.85
CA HIS A 141 -7.38 -1.12 18.09
C HIS A 141 -6.89 0.28 17.71
N SER A 142 -5.80 0.78 18.31
CA SER A 142 -5.27 2.12 18.02
C SER A 142 -4.00 2.09 17.17
N GLU A 143 -3.09 1.14 17.41
CA GLU A 143 -1.75 1.15 16.81
C GLU A 143 -1.52 0.04 15.79
N LEU A 144 -2.09 -1.14 16.00
CA LEU A 144 -1.61 -2.37 15.35
C LEU A 144 -1.68 -2.33 13.82
N ASP A 145 -2.82 -1.91 13.27
CA ASP A 145 -3.00 -1.87 11.82
C ASP A 145 -2.11 -0.82 11.16
N HIS A 146 -1.91 0.32 11.84
CA HIS A 146 -1.02 1.38 11.36
C HIS A 146 0.44 0.91 11.35
N LEU A 147 0.94 0.36 12.46
CA LEU A 147 2.31 -0.14 12.53
C LEU A 147 2.53 -1.30 11.55
N TRP A 148 1.52 -2.14 11.34
CA TRP A 148 1.61 -3.22 10.36
C TRP A 148 1.71 -2.66 8.94
N LEU A 149 0.86 -1.70 8.57
CA LEU A 149 0.93 -1.05 7.27
C LEU A 149 2.29 -0.37 7.05
N GLU A 150 2.78 0.41 8.03
CA GLU A 150 4.11 1.04 7.93
C GLU A 150 5.23 0.01 7.76
N THR A 151 5.11 -1.15 8.42
CA THR A 151 6.05 -2.26 8.23
C THR A 151 6.01 -2.77 6.80
N LEU A 152 4.82 -3.03 6.24
CA LEU A 152 4.65 -3.48 4.87
C LEU A 152 5.20 -2.46 3.87
N LEU A 153 4.94 -1.17 4.08
CA LEU A 153 5.46 -0.08 3.25
C LEU A 153 7.00 0.02 3.33
N CYS A 154 7.59 -0.21 4.50
CA CYS A 154 9.05 -0.27 4.63
C CYS A 154 9.66 -1.43 3.83
N LEU A 155 8.98 -2.57 3.78
CA LEU A 155 9.40 -3.73 3.01
C LEU A 155 9.33 -3.45 1.51
N ILE A 156 8.13 -3.20 0.99
CA ILE A 156 7.91 -3.07 -0.47
C ILE A 156 8.59 -1.82 -1.05
N GLY A 157 8.75 -0.77 -0.24
CA GLY A 157 9.45 0.46 -0.60
C GLY A 157 10.97 0.40 -0.42
N GLU A 158 11.52 -0.74 0.03
CA GLU A 158 12.95 -0.95 0.24
C GLU A 158 13.59 0.15 1.12
N SER A 159 12.89 0.55 2.18
CA SER A 159 13.24 1.70 3.03
C SER A 159 14.54 1.55 3.84
N PHE A 160 15.19 0.38 3.81
CA PHE A 160 16.43 0.10 4.54
C PHE A 160 17.70 0.31 3.70
N GLU A 161 17.59 1.07 2.61
CA GLU A 161 18.71 1.48 1.76
C GLU A 161 19.52 0.26 1.26
N GLU A 162 20.84 0.31 1.34
CA GLU A 162 21.75 -0.77 0.96
C GLU A 162 21.57 -2.07 1.74
N HIS A 163 20.88 -2.03 2.89
CA HIS A 163 20.60 -3.20 3.72
C HIS A 163 19.23 -3.84 3.44
N SER A 164 18.41 -3.29 2.54
CA SER A 164 17.11 -3.90 2.19
C SER A 164 17.26 -5.32 1.61
N ARG A 165 18.42 -5.63 1.01
CA ARG A 165 18.80 -7.00 0.60
C ARG A 165 18.92 -8.01 1.75
N GLU A 166 19.16 -7.53 2.97
CA GLU A 166 19.27 -8.37 4.16
C GLU A 166 17.91 -8.72 4.76
N VAL A 167 16.85 -7.99 4.39
CA VAL A 167 15.48 -8.25 4.83
C VAL A 167 14.87 -9.41 4.04
N CYS A 168 14.37 -10.39 4.77
CA CYS A 168 13.62 -11.53 4.24
C CYS A 168 12.12 -11.22 4.13
N GLY A 169 11.56 -10.58 5.15
CA GLY A 169 10.13 -10.37 5.27
C GLY A 169 9.72 -9.84 6.64
N ALA A 170 8.43 -9.84 6.91
CA ALA A 170 7.86 -9.44 8.19
C ALA A 170 6.68 -10.33 8.58
N VAL A 171 6.46 -10.46 9.89
CA VAL A 171 5.38 -11.25 10.49
C VAL A 171 4.62 -10.39 11.49
N ILE A 172 3.30 -10.45 11.46
CA ILE A 172 2.44 -9.95 12.54
C ILE A 172 1.74 -11.13 13.22
N ASN A 173 1.84 -11.20 14.55
CA ASN A 173 1.24 -12.24 15.36
C ASN A 173 0.11 -11.70 16.22
N ILE A 174 -1.10 -12.25 16.04
CA ILE A 174 -2.27 -11.88 16.84
C ILE A 174 -2.41 -12.85 17.99
N ARG A 175 -2.25 -12.38 19.24
CA ARG A 175 -2.27 -13.26 20.42
C ARG A 175 -3.09 -12.66 21.57
N THR A 176 -3.59 -13.50 22.45
CA THR A 176 -4.49 -13.08 23.55
C THR A 176 -3.79 -12.14 24.55
N LYS A 177 -2.49 -12.34 24.78
CA LYS A 177 -1.70 -11.58 25.77
C LYS A 177 -1.13 -10.26 25.23
N GLY A 178 -1.17 -10.05 23.92
CA GLY A 178 -0.51 -8.93 23.25
C GLY A 178 0.05 -9.37 21.90
N ASP A 179 0.11 -8.42 20.97
CA ASP A 179 0.47 -8.67 19.58
C ASP A 179 1.94 -8.38 19.34
N LYS A 180 2.46 -8.93 18.25
CA LYS A 180 3.86 -8.76 17.88
C LYS A 180 3.97 -8.45 16.41
N ILE A 181 4.83 -7.51 16.06
CA ILE A 181 5.25 -7.26 14.67
C ILE A 181 6.76 -7.48 14.62
N ALA A 182 7.22 -8.22 13.63
CA ALA A 182 8.63 -8.57 13.49
C ALA A 182 9.13 -8.45 12.06
N VAL A 183 10.26 -7.76 11.87
CA VAL A 183 10.99 -7.73 10.59
C VAL A 183 12.13 -8.74 10.65
N TRP A 184 12.19 -9.64 9.66
CA TRP A 184 13.12 -10.77 9.61
C TRP A 184 14.36 -10.47 8.77
N THR A 185 15.47 -10.67 9.46
CA THR A 185 16.89 -10.70 9.12
C THR A 185 17.39 -11.94 8.42
N ARG A 186 18.22 -11.88 7.36
CA ARG A 186 18.86 -13.10 6.82
C ARG A 186 20.12 -13.57 7.57
N GLU A 187 20.85 -12.65 8.19
CA GLU A 187 22.15 -12.95 8.83
C GLU A 187 22.31 -12.14 10.11
N THR A 188 22.29 -12.83 11.25
CA THR A 188 22.40 -12.22 12.57
C THR A 188 23.78 -11.64 12.85
N GLU A 189 24.84 -12.22 12.27
CA GLU A 189 26.21 -11.76 12.49
C GLU A 189 26.56 -10.50 11.69
N ASN A 190 25.71 -10.08 10.74
CA ASN A 190 25.85 -8.79 10.06
C ASN A 190 25.37 -7.64 10.98
N GLN A 191 26.13 -7.39 12.05
CA GLN A 191 25.77 -6.43 13.11
C GLN A 191 25.47 -5.04 12.55
N GLU A 192 26.27 -4.55 11.60
CA GLU A 192 26.08 -3.23 11.00
C GLU A 192 24.71 -3.13 10.30
N GLY A 193 24.41 -4.08 9.40
CA GLY A 193 23.14 -4.11 8.69
C GLY A 193 21.95 -4.30 9.62
N VAL A 194 22.07 -5.21 10.60
CA VAL A 194 21.02 -5.45 11.60
C VAL A 194 20.72 -4.17 12.40
N LEU A 195 21.73 -3.48 12.91
CA LEU A 195 21.54 -2.25 13.68
C LEU A 195 20.99 -1.11 12.81
N ARG A 196 21.44 -0.96 11.56
CA ARG A 196 20.94 0.06 10.65
C ARG A 196 19.46 -0.18 10.32
N ILE A 197 19.08 -1.41 9.97
CA ILE A 197 17.69 -1.81 9.77
C ILE A 197 16.85 -1.48 11.00
N GLY A 198 17.33 -1.83 12.20
CA GLY A 198 16.60 -1.58 13.45
C GLY A 198 16.33 -0.10 13.70
N ARG A 199 17.34 0.76 13.50
CA ARG A 199 17.21 2.21 13.71
C ARG A 199 16.22 2.83 12.73
N VAL A 200 16.38 2.52 11.44
CA VAL A 200 15.46 2.98 10.39
C VAL A 200 14.05 2.48 10.68
N TYR A 201 13.89 1.21 11.03
CA TYR A 201 12.58 0.64 11.34
C TYR A 201 11.92 1.35 12.53
N LYS A 202 12.65 1.57 13.63
CA LYS A 202 12.15 2.30 14.80
C LYS A 202 11.71 3.73 14.45
N GLU A 203 12.48 4.42 13.63
CA GLU A 203 12.18 5.77 13.15
C GLU A 203 10.94 5.78 12.24
N ARG A 204 10.85 4.87 11.26
CA ARG A 204 9.72 4.76 10.33
C ARG A 204 8.40 4.46 11.04
N LEU A 205 8.45 3.66 12.10
CA LEU A 205 7.28 3.39 12.94
C LEU A 205 6.91 4.56 13.88
N GLY A 206 7.66 5.66 13.88
CA GLY A 206 7.40 6.81 14.75
C GLY A 206 7.51 6.47 16.25
N LEU A 207 8.26 5.43 16.61
CA LEU A 207 8.37 5.00 18.00
C LEU A 207 9.18 6.03 18.80
N SER A 208 8.71 6.32 20.02
CA SER A 208 9.43 7.21 20.94
C SER A 208 10.89 6.76 21.13
N THR A 209 11.79 7.72 21.30
CA THR A 209 13.20 7.46 21.63
C THR A 209 13.37 6.59 22.89
N LYS A 210 12.41 6.65 23.82
CA LYS A 210 12.36 5.83 25.04
C LYS A 210 11.96 4.37 24.78
N THR A 211 11.29 4.09 23.67
CA THR A 211 10.87 2.73 23.31
C THR A 211 12.07 1.94 22.81
N ILE A 212 12.45 0.89 23.51
CA ILE A 212 13.54 0.00 23.09
C ILE A 212 12.93 -1.18 22.34
N ILE A 213 13.37 -1.41 21.10
CA ILE A 213 13.05 -2.63 20.37
C ILE A 213 14.25 -3.56 20.40
N GLY A 214 14.00 -4.88 20.37
CA GLY A 214 15.03 -5.90 20.52
C GLY A 214 15.18 -6.77 19.28
N TYR A 215 16.42 -7.12 18.95
CA TYR A 215 16.72 -8.10 17.91
C TYR A 215 16.99 -9.47 18.53
N GLN A 216 16.31 -10.50 18.03
CA GLN A 216 16.41 -11.88 18.51
C GLN A 216 16.88 -12.79 17.39
N ALA A 217 17.94 -13.57 17.61
CA ALA A 217 18.36 -14.60 16.68
C ALA A 217 17.30 -15.70 16.59
N HIS A 218 17.09 -16.26 15.39
CA HIS A 218 16.14 -17.36 15.21
C HIS A 218 16.58 -18.61 15.95
N ALA A 219 17.87 -18.96 15.92
CA ALA A 219 18.44 -20.10 16.63
C ALA A 219 18.15 -20.05 18.15
N ASP A 220 18.32 -18.88 18.78
CA ASP A 220 18.06 -18.69 20.22
C ASP A 220 16.57 -18.78 20.58
N THR A 221 15.71 -18.39 19.64
CA THR A 221 14.26 -18.43 19.82
C THR A 221 13.73 -19.85 19.65
N ALA A 222 14.25 -20.60 18.68
CA ALA A 222 13.85 -21.99 18.42
C ALA A 222 14.30 -22.95 19.53
N ALA A 223 15.45 -22.70 20.15
CA ALA A 223 16.00 -23.54 21.23
C ALA A 223 15.27 -23.41 22.58
N LYS A 224 14.33 -22.48 22.74
CA LYS A 224 13.68 -22.19 24.03
C LYS A 224 12.21 -22.64 24.06
N SER A 225 11.85 -23.47 25.04
CA SER A 225 10.46 -23.90 25.26
C SER A 225 9.66 -23.01 26.22
N ASN A 226 10.30 -22.31 27.17
CA ASN A 226 9.60 -21.66 28.30
C ASN A 226 10.16 -20.31 28.78
N SER A 227 11.15 -19.70 28.11
CA SER A 227 11.66 -18.36 28.48
C SER A 227 11.76 -17.43 27.27
N LEU A 228 11.61 -16.11 27.50
CA LEU A 228 11.81 -15.11 26.45
C LEU A 228 13.24 -15.22 25.88
N ALA A 229 13.36 -15.22 24.55
CA ALA A 229 14.66 -15.15 23.88
C ALA A 229 15.41 -13.89 24.33
N LYS A 230 16.72 -14.02 24.56
CA LYS A 230 17.54 -12.84 24.90
C LYS A 230 17.70 -12.01 23.64
N ASN A 231 17.67 -10.69 23.80
CA ASN A 231 17.97 -9.80 22.69
C ASN A 231 19.49 -9.79 22.47
N LYS A 232 19.92 -9.99 21.22
CA LYS A 232 21.32 -9.86 20.83
C LYS A 232 21.68 -8.39 20.60
N PHE A 233 20.76 -7.62 20.05
CA PHE A 233 20.89 -6.17 19.85
C PHE A 233 19.64 -5.44 20.33
N VAL A 234 19.80 -4.14 20.62
CA VAL A 234 18.71 -3.24 20.97
C VAL A 234 18.92 -1.88 20.31
N VAL A 235 17.84 -1.19 19.95
CA VAL A 235 17.85 0.18 19.39
C VAL A 235 16.70 1.01 19.93
#